data_AF-A0A949A839-F1
#
_entry.id   AF-A0A949A839-F1
#
_cell.length_a   1.000
_cell.length_b   1.000
_cell.length_c   1.000
_cell.angle_alpha   90.00
_cell.angle_beta   90.00
_cell.angle_gamma   90.00
#
_symmetry.space_group_name_H-M   'P 1'
#
loop_
_entity.id
_entity.type
_entity.pdbx_description
1 polymer ?
#
loop_
_entity_poly.entity_id
_entity_poly.type
_entity_poly.pdbx_seq_one_letter_code
_entity_poly.pdbx_strand_id
1 'polypeptide(L)'
;MAEEKGGSGRIIALLSRAELLLEDSRTGRSNPEEIAEIVHELERHRFELQLQDDKLGRTKNDLQKAHDELEQRVADRTRELEETNIALAVLLNKKRQDTRDLEHQIDANVRSLVDPYLMKLEKGPLSGEQKALVNIIKSNLEEIITPFTRSLSSKFVQLTPTEIQVANLVKQRKRTKDIAELLNLSPGTIHIHRKNIRKKLGLTNHGGQPAVISFIICLIIATKIDFSLLKGR
;
A
#
# COMPACT_ATOMS: atom_id res chain seq x y z
N MET A 1 -5.78 41.38 -7.45
CA MET A 1 -5.10 42.10 -8.56
C MET A 1 -5.97 43.23 -9.14
N ALA A 2 -6.72 43.99 -8.31
CA ALA A 2 -7.61 45.06 -8.81
C ALA A 2 -7.37 46.44 -8.15
N GLU A 3 -6.48 46.56 -7.16
CA GLU A 3 -6.27 47.83 -6.43
C GLU A 3 -5.08 48.67 -6.93
N GLU A 4 -4.13 48.10 -7.69
CA GLU A 4 -2.94 48.83 -8.16
C GLU A 4 -3.22 49.91 -9.22
N LYS A 5 -4.38 49.86 -9.90
CA LYS A 5 -4.73 50.83 -10.95
C LYS A 5 -5.22 52.18 -10.39
N GLY A 6 -5.60 52.26 -9.11
CA GLY A 6 -6.13 53.49 -8.51
C GLY A 6 -5.06 54.50 -8.08
N GLY A 7 -3.94 54.02 -7.52
CA GLY A 7 -2.86 54.89 -7.03
C GLY A 7 -2.01 55.50 -8.15
N SER A 8 -1.67 54.70 -9.15
CA SER A 8 -0.84 55.14 -10.28
C SER A 8 -1.54 56.20 -11.14
N GLY A 9 -2.86 56.08 -11.35
CA GLY A 9 -3.65 57.07 -12.08
C GLY A 9 -3.74 58.44 -11.40
N ARG A 10 -3.78 58.47 -10.06
CA ARG A 10 -3.78 59.73 -9.28
C ARG A 10 -2.43 60.42 -9.31
N ILE A 11 -1.33 59.67 -9.19
CA ILE A 11 0.02 60.22 -9.28
C ILE A 11 0.30 60.78 -10.67
N ILE A 12 -0.12 60.08 -11.73
CA ILE A 12 0.01 60.58 -13.11
C ILE A 12 -0.79 61.88 -13.29
N ALA A 13 -2.03 61.94 -12.79
CA ALA A 13 -2.85 63.15 -12.86
C ALA A 13 -2.22 64.33 -12.08
N LEU A 14 -1.61 64.06 -10.92
CA LEU A 14 -0.92 65.08 -10.11
C LEU A 14 0.37 65.55 -10.76
N LEU A 15 1.14 64.65 -11.38
CA LEU A 15 2.33 65.00 -12.15
C LEU A 15 1.97 65.89 -13.36
N SER A 16 0.93 65.53 -14.10
CA SER A 16 0.44 66.36 -15.22
C SER A 16 -0.06 67.74 -14.75
N ARG A 17 -0.73 67.82 -13.59
CA ARG A 17 -1.17 69.09 -12.99
C ARG A 17 0.01 69.96 -12.52
N ALA A 18 1.05 69.34 -11.95
CA ALA A 18 2.28 70.02 -11.54
C ALA A 18 3.11 70.51 -12.74
N GLU A 19 3.17 69.74 -13.83
CA GLU A 19 3.84 70.12 -15.08
C GLU A 19 3.19 71.36 -15.72
N LEU A 20 1.85 71.43 -15.77
CA LEU A 20 1.12 72.60 -16.28
C LEU A 20 1.42 73.88 -15.48
N LEU A 21 1.52 73.78 -14.16
CA LEU A 21 1.82 74.94 -13.31
C LEU A 21 3.28 75.42 -13.41
N LEU A 22 4.21 74.51 -13.72
CA LEU A 22 5.61 74.83 -13.99
C LEU A 22 5.78 75.54 -15.35
N GLU A 23 4.89 75.29 -16.32
CA GLU A 23 4.81 76.06 -17.57
C GLU A 23 4.24 77.47 -17.33
N ASP A 24 3.22 77.62 -16.47
CA ASP A 24 2.62 78.92 -16.10
C ASP A 24 3.50 79.80 -15.21
N SER A 25 4.46 79.23 -14.48
CA SER A 25 5.43 80.00 -13.68
C SER A 25 6.49 80.68 -14.57
N ARG A 26 6.80 80.09 -15.74
CA ARG A 26 7.66 80.72 -16.75
C ARG A 26 7.00 81.93 -17.41
N THR A 27 5.68 82.04 -17.35
CA THR A 27 4.89 83.20 -17.85
C THR A 27 4.47 84.18 -16.74
N GLY A 28 4.88 83.93 -15.48
CA GLY A 28 4.65 84.82 -14.33
C GLY A 28 3.25 84.75 -13.72
N ARG A 29 2.48 83.67 -13.94
CA ARG A 29 1.07 83.55 -13.52
C ARG A 29 0.77 82.43 -12.51
N SER A 30 1.76 81.83 -11.87
CA SER A 30 1.47 80.74 -10.92
C SER A 30 0.78 81.26 -9.65
N ASN A 31 -0.40 80.71 -9.36
CA ASN A 31 -1.13 80.96 -8.13
C ASN A 31 -0.44 80.23 -6.95
N PRO A 32 0.04 80.95 -5.91
CA PRO A 32 0.68 80.32 -4.75
C PRO A 32 -0.21 79.30 -4.02
N GLU A 33 -1.54 79.45 -4.08
CA GLU A 33 -2.50 78.53 -3.46
C GLU A 33 -2.54 77.16 -4.18
N GLU A 34 -2.46 77.14 -5.50
CA GLU A 34 -2.46 75.90 -6.29
C GLU A 34 -1.16 75.11 -6.11
N ILE A 35 -0.03 75.81 -5.96
CA ILE A 35 1.26 75.19 -5.62
C ILE A 35 1.19 74.58 -4.21
N ALA A 36 0.62 75.30 -3.24
CA ALA A 36 0.48 74.80 -1.88
C ALA A 36 -0.43 73.56 -1.81
N GLU A 37 -1.51 73.51 -2.60
CA GLU A 37 -2.41 72.36 -2.68
C GLU A 37 -1.68 71.11 -3.20
N ILE A 38 -0.91 71.23 -4.28
CA ILE A 38 -0.15 70.11 -4.86
C ILE A 38 0.93 69.63 -3.91
N VAL A 39 1.66 70.54 -3.26
CA VAL A 39 2.66 70.16 -2.26
C VAL A 39 2.01 69.36 -1.13
N HIS A 40 0.87 69.83 -0.60
CA HIS A 40 0.15 69.12 0.45
C HIS A 40 -0.31 67.71 0.01
N GLU A 41 -0.79 67.56 -1.23
CA GLU A 41 -1.22 66.28 -1.78
C GLU A 41 -0.04 65.32 -2.02
N LEU A 42 1.11 65.82 -2.48
CA LEU A 42 2.35 65.05 -2.60
C LEU A 42 2.89 64.60 -1.24
N GLU A 43 2.81 65.45 -0.21
CA GLU A 43 3.21 65.07 1.15
C GLU A 43 2.33 63.97 1.73
N ARG A 44 1.02 64.02 1.47
CA ARG A 44 0.08 62.97 1.86
C ARG A 44 0.41 61.64 1.19
N HIS A 45 0.66 61.64 -0.11
CA HIS A 45 1.04 60.43 -0.83
C HIS A 45 2.42 59.88 -0.42
N ARG A 46 3.39 60.77 -0.15
CA ARG A 46 4.69 60.35 0.41
C ARG A 46 4.51 59.58 1.72
N PHE A 47 3.64 60.07 2.60
CA PHE A 47 3.33 59.41 3.86
C PHE A 47 2.64 58.05 3.67
N GLU A 48 1.67 57.96 2.74
CA GLU A 48 0.99 56.71 2.39
C GLU A 48 1.96 55.65 1.85
N LEU A 49 2.86 56.03 0.95
CA LEU A 49 3.88 55.13 0.40
C LEU A 49 4.83 54.62 1.47
N GLN A 50 5.26 55.49 2.38
CA GLN A 50 6.12 55.11 3.49
C GLN A 50 5.44 54.09 4.42
N LEU A 51 4.15 54.28 4.71
CA LEU A 51 3.37 53.32 5.50
C LEU A 51 3.21 51.97 4.78
N GLN A 52 3.06 51.98 3.45
CA GLN A 52 3.00 50.76 2.65
C GLN A 52 4.33 50.03 2.66
N ASP A 53 5.46 50.73 2.52
CA ASP A 53 6.80 50.12 2.54
C ASP A 53 7.09 49.47 3.90
N ASP A 54 6.75 50.15 5.00
CA ASP A 54 6.84 49.58 6.35
C ASP A 54 6.00 48.31 6.51
N LYS A 55 4.77 48.31 5.99
CA LYS A 55 3.87 47.15 6.03
C LYS A 55 4.40 46.01 5.17
N LEU A 56 4.96 46.31 4.00
CA LEU A 56 5.56 45.35 3.10
C LEU A 56 6.79 44.70 3.74
N GLY A 57 7.65 45.51 4.38
CA GLY A 57 8.81 45.03 5.13
C GLY A 57 8.44 44.07 6.25
N ARG A 58 7.41 44.40 7.05
CA ARG A 58 6.88 43.50 8.09
C ARG A 58 6.36 42.19 7.48
N THR A 59 5.51 42.29 6.45
CA THR A 59 4.92 41.11 5.79
C THR A 59 6.00 40.20 5.20
N LYS A 60 7.03 40.78 4.57
CA LYS A 60 8.17 40.04 4.02
C LYS A 60 8.95 39.31 5.13
N ASN A 61 9.21 39.98 6.25
CA ASN A 61 9.91 39.37 7.38
C ASN A 61 9.10 38.23 8.02
N ASP A 62 7.79 38.41 8.18
CA ASP A 62 6.91 37.37 8.73
C ASP A 62 6.81 36.17 7.77
N LEU A 63 6.74 36.42 6.47
CA LEU A 63 6.77 35.37 5.45
C LEU A 63 8.09 34.60 5.45
N GLN A 64 9.23 35.31 5.60
CA GLN A 64 10.54 34.68 5.68
C GLN A 64 10.64 33.77 6.91
N LYS A 65 10.19 34.24 8.08
CA LYS A 65 10.16 33.42 9.30
C LYS A 65 9.30 32.16 9.12
N ALA A 66 8.10 32.31 8.56
CA ALA A 66 7.21 31.19 8.30
C ALA A 66 7.82 30.19 7.30
N HIS A 67 8.56 30.68 6.31
CA HIS A 67 9.30 29.85 5.37
C HIS A 67 10.41 29.06 6.06
N ASP A 68 11.25 29.72 6.86
CA ASP A 68 12.35 29.08 7.57
C ASP A 68 11.84 28.03 8.58
N GLU A 69 10.73 28.32 9.27
CA GLU A 69 10.06 27.36 10.15
C GLU A 69 9.51 26.14 9.40
N LEU A 70 8.98 26.35 8.19
CA LEU A 70 8.47 25.27 7.36
C LEU A 70 9.62 24.41 6.82
N GLU A 71 10.72 25.02 6.38
CA GLU A 71 11.92 24.30 5.93
C GLU A 71 12.51 23.44 7.06
N GLN A 72 12.65 23.99 8.27
CA GLN A 72 13.06 23.23 9.45
C GLN A 72 12.13 22.03 9.70
N ARG A 73 10.81 22.27 9.67
CA ARG A 73 9.83 21.19 9.90
C ARG A 73 9.89 20.11 8.83
N VAL A 74 10.11 20.48 7.57
CA VAL A 74 10.29 19.53 6.47
C VAL A 74 11.57 18.73 6.67
N ALA A 75 12.68 19.38 7.04
CA ALA A 75 13.95 18.69 7.31
C ALA A 75 13.83 17.67 8.45
N ASP A 76 13.22 18.07 9.57
CA ASP A 76 12.99 17.19 10.72
C ASP A 76 12.11 15.99 10.36
N ARG A 77 10.99 16.23 9.65
CA ARG A 77 10.09 15.15 9.22
C ARG A 77 10.73 14.22 8.21
N THR A 78 11.52 14.73 7.28
CA THR A 78 12.28 13.90 6.34
C THR A 78 13.24 12.99 7.08
N ARG A 79 13.98 13.52 8.07
CA ARG A 79 14.89 12.73 8.89
C ARG A 79 14.16 11.64 9.68
N GLU A 80 13.05 11.96 10.34
CA GLU A 80 12.23 10.97 11.05
C GLU A 80 11.72 9.86 10.09
N LEU A 81 11.32 10.24 8.87
CA LEU A 81 10.90 9.29 7.85
C LEU A 81 12.04 8.38 7.39
N GLU A 82 13.24 8.91 7.22
CA GLU A 82 14.43 8.11 6.89
C GLU A 82 14.76 7.11 8.01
N GLU A 83 14.77 7.57 9.27
CA GLU A 83 15.03 6.71 10.43
C GLU A 83 13.99 5.59 10.57
N THR A 84 12.70 5.92 10.40
CA THR A 84 11.62 4.91 10.44
C THR A 84 11.69 3.94 9.27
N ASN A 85 12.03 4.39 8.06
CA ASN A 85 12.23 3.52 6.91
C ASN A 85 13.38 2.52 7.13
N ILE A 86 14.49 2.97 7.72
CA ILE A 86 15.62 2.10 8.08
C ILE A 86 15.16 1.07 9.12
N ALA A 87 14.47 1.50 10.18
CA ALA A 87 13.96 0.59 11.21
C ALA A 87 13.01 -0.46 10.62
N LEU A 88 12.10 -0.06 9.73
CA LEU A 88 11.20 -0.97 9.02
C LEU A 88 11.98 -1.97 8.15
N ALA A 89 12.98 -1.53 7.41
CA ALA A 89 13.81 -2.41 6.59
C ALA A 89 14.54 -3.47 7.44
N VAL A 90 15.08 -3.07 8.60
CA VAL A 90 15.71 -3.99 9.56
C VAL A 90 14.70 -4.99 10.09
N LEU A 91 13.51 -4.55 10.53
CA LEU A 91 12.45 -5.43 11.04
C LEU A 91 11.98 -6.43 9.98
N LEU A 92 11.83 -6.01 8.72
CA LEU A 92 11.44 -6.90 7.62
C LEU A 92 12.50 -7.98 7.34
N ASN A 93 13.78 -7.59 7.37
CA ASN A 93 14.87 -8.54 7.19
C ASN A 93 14.96 -9.52 8.37
N LYS A 94 14.80 -9.03 9.61
CA LYS A 94 14.75 -9.88 10.79
C LYS A 94 13.60 -10.88 10.72
N LYS A 95 12.39 -10.44 10.36
CA LYS A 95 11.24 -11.34 10.16
C LYS A 95 11.49 -12.40 9.10
N ARG A 96 12.13 -12.05 7.98
CA ARG A 96 12.50 -13.02 6.93
C ARG A 96 13.50 -14.06 7.45
N GLN A 97 14.49 -13.61 8.21
CA GLN A 97 15.48 -14.50 8.82
C GLN A 97 14.84 -15.44 9.83
N ASP A 98 14.04 -14.92 10.77
CA ASP A 98 13.35 -15.73 11.78
C ASP A 98 12.42 -16.77 11.15
N THR A 99 11.76 -16.40 10.03
CA THR A 99 10.93 -17.34 9.27
C THR A 99 11.78 -18.49 8.71
N ARG A 100 12.94 -18.20 8.11
CA ARG A 100 13.88 -19.21 7.59
C ARG A 100 14.43 -20.09 8.71
N ASP A 101 14.80 -19.50 9.84
CA ASP A 101 15.32 -20.24 10.99
C ASP A 101 14.27 -21.22 11.53
N LEU A 102 13.01 -20.78 11.63
CA LEU A 102 11.89 -21.64 12.02
C LEU A 102 11.59 -22.73 10.96
N GLU A 103 11.76 -22.44 9.67
CA GLU A 103 11.68 -23.44 8.60
C GLU A 103 12.73 -24.54 8.77
N HIS A 104 13.99 -24.15 8.97
CA HIS A 104 15.09 -25.08 9.22
C HIS A 104 14.88 -25.93 10.48
N GLN A 105 14.42 -25.33 11.58
CA GLN A 105 14.14 -26.07 12.81
C GLN A 105 13.03 -27.11 12.63
N ILE A 106 11.96 -26.76 11.92
CA ILE A 106 10.86 -27.71 11.68
C ILE A 106 11.30 -28.85 10.76
N ASP A 107 12.03 -28.58 9.67
CA ASP A 107 12.59 -29.63 8.81
C ASP A 107 13.53 -30.55 9.58
N ALA A 108 14.45 -30.00 10.38
CA ALA A 108 15.37 -30.78 11.20
C ALA A 108 14.64 -31.66 12.23
N ASN A 109 13.60 -31.13 12.88
CA ASN A 109 12.80 -31.89 13.85
C ASN A 109 12.01 -33.02 13.17
N VAL A 110 11.41 -32.79 12.00
CA VAL A 110 10.70 -33.84 11.27
C VAL A 110 11.66 -34.95 10.84
N ARG A 111 12.82 -34.58 10.26
CA ARG A 111 13.83 -35.55 9.81
C ARG A 111 14.45 -36.37 10.95
N SER A 112 14.62 -35.78 12.13
CA SER A 112 15.26 -36.45 13.27
C SER A 112 14.28 -37.21 14.16
N LEU A 113 13.03 -36.74 14.30
CA LEU A 113 12.06 -37.28 15.25
C LEU A 113 10.95 -38.09 14.60
N VAL A 114 10.62 -37.86 13.32
CA VAL A 114 9.46 -38.48 12.66
C VAL A 114 9.88 -39.46 11.57
N ASP A 115 10.77 -39.04 10.67
CA ASP A 115 11.22 -39.87 9.54
C ASP A 115 11.75 -41.25 9.93
N PRO A 116 12.56 -41.42 11.01
CA PRO A 116 13.07 -42.74 11.38
C PRO A 116 11.95 -43.76 11.66
N TYR A 117 10.85 -43.30 12.26
CA TYR A 117 9.71 -44.16 12.58
C TYR A 117 8.84 -44.43 11.36
N LEU A 118 8.65 -43.45 10.47
CA LEU A 118 7.97 -43.67 9.19
C LEU A 118 8.72 -44.68 8.32
N MET A 119 10.05 -44.57 8.23
CA MET A 119 10.87 -45.54 7.51
C MET A 119 10.80 -46.94 8.14
N LYS A 120 10.72 -47.02 9.47
CA LYS A 120 10.56 -48.30 10.17
C LYS A 120 9.19 -48.93 9.91
N LEU A 121 8.13 -48.14 9.88
CA LEU A 121 6.78 -48.59 9.55
C LEU A 121 6.67 -49.07 8.10
N GLU A 122 7.25 -48.33 7.14
CA GLU A 122 7.25 -48.68 5.71
C GLU A 122 7.95 -50.02 5.43
N LYS A 123 8.95 -50.39 6.22
CA LYS A 123 9.67 -51.68 6.10
C LYS A 123 8.90 -52.87 6.70
N GLY A 124 7.85 -52.62 7.48
CA GLY A 124 7.04 -53.66 8.10
C GLY A 124 5.96 -54.23 7.16
N PRO A 125 5.34 -55.37 7.53
CA PRO A 125 4.20 -55.91 6.81
C PRO A 125 2.96 -55.04 7.08
N LEU A 126 2.65 -54.13 6.16
CA LEU A 126 1.47 -53.26 6.22
C LEU A 126 0.36 -53.79 5.30
N SER A 127 -0.89 -53.71 5.75
CA SER A 127 -2.05 -53.93 4.88
C SER A 127 -2.16 -52.83 3.81
N GLY A 128 -2.95 -53.07 2.75
CA GLY A 128 -3.14 -52.08 1.67
C GLY A 128 -3.68 -50.72 2.17
N GLU A 129 -4.64 -50.76 3.10
CA GLU A 129 -5.21 -49.56 3.75
C GLU A 129 -4.18 -48.85 4.64
N GLN A 130 -3.42 -49.60 5.45
CA GLN A 130 -2.39 -49.02 6.32
C GLN A 130 -1.27 -48.36 5.50
N LYS A 131 -0.87 -48.98 4.40
CA LYS A 131 0.12 -48.41 3.48
C LYS A 131 -0.39 -47.12 2.82
N ALA A 132 -1.68 -47.06 2.48
CA ALA A 132 -2.29 -45.84 1.96
C ALA A 132 -2.28 -44.71 3.00
N LEU A 133 -2.59 -45.00 4.27
CA LEU A 133 -2.54 -44.03 5.36
C LEU A 133 -1.12 -43.51 5.62
N VAL A 134 -0.12 -44.40 5.65
CA VAL A 134 1.30 -44.01 5.82
C VAL A 134 1.75 -43.07 4.70
N ASN A 135 1.38 -43.37 3.44
CA ASN A 135 1.70 -42.50 2.31
C ASN A 135 1.04 -41.11 2.42
N ILE A 136 -0.19 -41.03 2.94
CA ILE A 136 -0.88 -39.76 3.20
C ILE A 136 -0.13 -38.97 4.29
N ILE A 137 0.25 -39.61 5.39
CA ILE A 137 0.99 -38.97 6.49
C ILE A 137 2.31 -38.40 5.98
N LYS A 138 3.07 -39.19 5.20
CA LYS A 138 4.33 -38.77 4.59
C LYS A 138 4.15 -37.57 3.67
N SER A 139 3.16 -37.64 2.77
CA SER A 139 2.84 -36.54 1.86
C SER A 139 2.46 -35.26 2.61
N ASN A 140 1.70 -35.37 3.71
CA ASN A 140 1.32 -34.23 4.54
C ASN A 140 2.52 -33.64 5.30
N LEU A 141 3.45 -34.46 5.78
CA LEU A 141 4.66 -34.00 6.45
C LEU A 141 5.62 -33.30 5.48
N GLU A 142 5.82 -33.89 4.29
CA GLU A 142 6.55 -33.24 3.19
C GLU A 142 5.93 -31.88 2.83
N GLU A 143 4.60 -31.81 2.83
CA GLU A 143 3.88 -30.56 2.62
C GLU A 143 4.13 -29.52 3.74
N ILE A 144 4.16 -29.93 5.02
CA ILE A 144 4.41 -29.03 6.16
C ILE A 144 5.85 -28.46 6.16
N ILE A 145 6.84 -29.24 5.73
CA ILE A 145 8.24 -28.81 5.65
C ILE A 145 8.55 -27.99 4.38
N THR A 146 7.68 -28.02 3.36
CA THR A 146 7.92 -27.29 2.11
C THR A 146 7.70 -25.77 2.27
N PRO A 147 8.60 -24.88 1.81
CA PRO A 147 8.46 -23.42 1.92
C PRO A 147 7.15 -22.85 1.33
N PHE A 148 6.57 -23.56 0.38
CA PHE A 148 5.36 -23.17 -0.33
C PHE A 148 4.10 -23.15 0.56
N THR A 149 4.01 -24.00 1.59
CA THR A 149 2.80 -24.10 2.41
C THR A 149 2.65 -23.01 3.46
N ARG A 150 3.75 -22.35 3.86
CA ARG A 150 3.70 -21.19 4.76
C ARG A 150 3.32 -19.90 4.01
N SER A 151 3.86 -19.70 2.80
CA SER A 151 3.41 -18.66 1.87
C SER A 151 1.90 -18.73 1.64
N LEU A 152 1.40 -19.95 1.49
CA LEU A 152 -0.02 -20.25 1.38
C LEU A 152 -0.79 -20.09 2.69
N SER A 153 -0.26 -20.51 3.85
CA SER A 153 -0.93 -20.35 5.16
C SER A 153 -1.19 -18.89 5.53
N SER A 154 -0.28 -17.97 5.16
CA SER A 154 -0.49 -16.53 5.35
C SER A 154 -1.60 -15.94 4.44
N LYS A 155 -1.93 -16.63 3.34
CA LYS A 155 -2.96 -16.26 2.36
C LYS A 155 -4.22 -17.14 2.43
N PHE A 156 -4.18 -18.27 3.14
CA PHE A 156 -5.30 -19.20 3.29
C PHE A 156 -6.18 -18.79 4.47
N VAL A 157 -7.05 -17.86 4.12
CA VAL A 157 -8.43 -17.72 4.54
C VAL A 157 -9.05 -19.02 5.12
N GLN A 158 -9.31 -19.03 6.42
CA GLN A 158 -10.46 -19.63 7.14
C GLN A 158 -11.03 -21.00 6.70
N LEU A 159 -10.21 -21.93 6.20
CA LEU A 159 -10.65 -23.32 5.99
C LEU A 159 -10.75 -24.05 7.33
N THR A 160 -11.80 -24.85 7.52
CA THR A 160 -11.91 -25.72 8.70
C THR A 160 -10.94 -26.90 8.59
N PRO A 161 -10.56 -27.56 9.69
CA PRO A 161 -9.67 -28.72 9.65
C PRO A 161 -10.12 -29.81 8.66
N THR A 162 -11.42 -30.09 8.58
CA THR A 162 -11.99 -31.05 7.62
C THR A 162 -11.90 -30.56 6.16
N GLU A 163 -12.07 -29.26 5.93
CA GLU A 163 -11.90 -28.67 4.59
C GLU A 163 -10.43 -28.71 4.14
N ILE A 164 -9.48 -28.55 5.06
CA ILE A 164 -8.05 -28.71 4.78
C ILE A 164 -7.75 -30.16 4.39
N GLN A 165 -8.26 -31.14 5.15
CA GLN A 165 -8.10 -32.57 4.82
C GLN A 165 -8.66 -32.90 3.44
N VAL A 166 -9.88 -32.44 3.13
CA VAL A 166 -10.48 -32.64 1.81
C VAL A 166 -9.68 -31.93 0.72
N ALA A 167 -9.20 -30.70 0.95
CA ALA A 167 -8.36 -29.96 0.01
C ALA A 167 -7.04 -30.69 -0.31
N ASN A 168 -6.38 -31.26 0.71
CA ASN A 168 -5.15 -32.03 0.54
C ASN A 168 -5.39 -33.30 -0.30
N LEU A 169 -6.47 -34.03 -0.05
CA LEU A 169 -6.80 -35.22 -0.85
C LEU A 169 -7.20 -34.87 -2.29
N VAL A 170 -7.86 -33.73 -2.50
CA VAL A 170 -8.13 -33.20 -3.85
C VAL A 170 -6.84 -32.84 -4.57
N LYS A 171 -5.87 -32.22 -3.88
CA LYS A 171 -4.53 -31.93 -4.41
C LYS A 171 -3.78 -33.21 -4.80
N GLN A 172 -3.93 -34.28 -4.03
CA GLN A 172 -3.41 -35.61 -4.35
C GLN A 172 -4.19 -36.34 -5.46
N ARG A 173 -5.07 -35.64 -6.20
CA ARG A 173 -5.91 -36.16 -7.30
C ARG A 173 -6.87 -37.29 -6.90
N LYS A 174 -7.25 -37.42 -5.64
CA LYS A 174 -8.24 -38.43 -5.21
C LYS A 174 -9.64 -38.04 -5.72
N ARG A 175 -10.43 -39.03 -6.16
CA ARG A 175 -11.81 -38.80 -6.62
C ARG A 175 -12.72 -38.60 -5.41
N THR A 176 -13.87 -37.94 -5.59
CA THR A 176 -14.84 -37.71 -4.50
C THR A 176 -15.23 -38.99 -3.76
N LYS A 177 -15.34 -40.11 -4.47
CA LYS A 177 -15.67 -41.43 -3.89
C LYS A 177 -14.52 -41.96 -3.03
N ASP A 178 -13.29 -41.89 -3.53
CA ASP A 178 -12.10 -42.31 -2.78
C ASP A 178 -11.88 -41.43 -1.54
N ILE A 179 -12.13 -40.12 -1.64
CA ILE A 179 -12.06 -39.19 -0.49
C ILE A 179 -13.13 -39.54 0.54
N ALA A 180 -14.34 -39.87 0.08
CA ALA A 180 -15.46 -40.27 0.94
C ALA A 180 -15.14 -41.56 1.70
N GLU A 181 -14.56 -42.54 1.02
CA GLU A 181 -14.09 -43.80 1.61
C GLU A 181 -12.94 -43.57 2.60
N LEU A 182 -11.91 -42.79 2.22
CA LEU A 182 -10.76 -42.49 3.08
C LEU A 182 -11.13 -41.73 4.36
N LEU A 183 -12.17 -40.88 4.32
CA LEU A 183 -12.62 -40.08 5.46
C LEU A 183 -13.83 -40.69 6.19
N ASN A 184 -14.34 -41.84 5.76
CA ASN A 184 -15.59 -42.44 6.26
C ASN A 184 -16.79 -41.46 6.23
N LEU A 185 -16.91 -40.69 5.15
CA LEU A 185 -17.98 -39.70 4.94
C LEU A 185 -18.81 -40.04 3.71
N SER A 186 -20.03 -39.49 3.62
CA SER A 186 -20.81 -39.65 2.39
C SER A 186 -20.19 -38.85 1.22
N PRO A 187 -20.29 -39.33 -0.03
CA PRO A 187 -19.86 -38.56 -1.20
C PRO A 187 -20.54 -37.17 -1.29
N GLY A 188 -21.77 -37.04 -0.81
CA GLY A 188 -22.49 -35.77 -0.72
C GLY A 188 -21.82 -34.79 0.24
N THR A 189 -21.35 -35.26 1.39
CA THR A 189 -20.60 -34.46 2.38
C THR A 189 -19.29 -33.93 1.78
N ILE A 190 -18.56 -34.75 1.03
CA ILE A 190 -17.34 -34.33 0.33
C ILE A 190 -17.65 -33.25 -0.71
N HIS A 191 -18.78 -33.34 -1.41
CA HIS A 191 -19.19 -32.32 -2.37
C HIS A 191 -19.44 -30.95 -1.71
N ILE A 192 -20.05 -30.95 -0.51
CA ILE A 192 -20.28 -29.75 0.30
C ILE A 192 -18.93 -29.15 0.74
N HIS A 193 -18.00 -29.95 1.27
CA HIS A 193 -16.66 -29.46 1.63
C HIS A 193 -15.94 -28.86 0.41
N ARG A 194 -15.97 -29.51 -0.77
CA ARG A 194 -15.38 -28.97 -2.02
C ARG A 194 -16.05 -27.66 -2.47
N LYS A 195 -17.35 -27.48 -2.23
CA LYS A 195 -18.05 -26.22 -2.50
C LYS A 195 -17.61 -25.11 -1.53
N ASN A 196 -17.51 -25.42 -0.25
CA ASN A 196 -17.09 -24.46 0.77
C ASN A 196 -15.64 -24.03 0.59
N ILE A 197 -14.75 -24.97 0.26
CA ILE A 197 -13.36 -24.69 -0.11
C ILE A 197 -13.34 -23.70 -1.28
N ARG A 198 -14.04 -23.98 -2.38
CA ARG A 198 -14.11 -23.04 -3.51
C ARG A 198 -14.61 -21.65 -3.10
N LYS A 199 -15.65 -21.56 -2.27
CA LYS A 199 -16.18 -20.27 -1.77
C LYS A 199 -15.17 -19.51 -0.91
N LYS A 200 -14.55 -20.18 0.05
CA LYS A 200 -13.56 -19.60 0.98
C LYS A 200 -12.26 -19.21 0.27
N LEU A 201 -11.96 -19.85 -0.85
CA LEU A 201 -10.83 -19.50 -1.73
C LEU A 201 -11.18 -18.45 -2.80
N GLY A 202 -12.38 -17.87 -2.77
CA GLY A 202 -12.81 -16.86 -3.75
C GLY A 202 -12.98 -17.41 -5.17
N LEU A 203 -13.11 -18.72 -5.33
CA LEU A 203 -13.24 -19.44 -6.60
C LEU A 203 -14.71 -19.58 -7.05
N THR A 204 -15.61 -18.74 -6.52
CA THR A 204 -17.02 -18.71 -6.91
C THR A 204 -17.22 -17.79 -8.10
N ASN A 205 -17.67 -18.35 -9.22
CA ASN A 205 -18.00 -17.63 -10.45
C ASN A 205 -18.87 -16.38 -10.16
N HIS A 206 -18.33 -15.20 -10.41
CA HIS A 206 -19.13 -14.07 -10.85
C HIS A 206 -19.23 -14.17 -12.38
N GLY A 207 -20.45 -14.06 -12.90
CA GLY A 207 -20.81 -14.50 -14.24
C GLY A 207 -19.86 -14.02 -15.35
N GLY A 208 -19.51 -14.94 -16.25
CA GLY A 208 -19.28 -14.58 -17.65
C GLY A 208 -17.86 -14.35 -18.17
N GLN A 209 -16.77 -14.64 -17.45
CA GLN A 209 -15.42 -14.66 -18.07
C GLN A 209 -14.52 -15.80 -17.55
N PRO A 210 -13.80 -16.53 -18.43
CA PRO A 210 -12.88 -17.58 -18.02
C PRO A 210 -11.44 -17.06 -17.78
N ALA A 211 -10.86 -17.52 -16.67
CA ALA A 211 -9.53 -18.15 -16.64
C ALA A 211 -8.27 -17.32 -16.95
N VAL A 212 -7.92 -16.31 -16.13
CA VAL A 212 -6.51 -15.85 -16.05
C VAL A 212 -5.98 -15.92 -14.62
N ILE A 213 -6.69 -15.36 -13.64
CA ILE A 213 -6.30 -15.49 -12.22
C ILE A 213 -6.63 -16.91 -11.70
N SER A 214 -7.75 -17.49 -12.17
CA SER A 214 -8.08 -18.92 -11.99
C SER A 214 -7.07 -19.84 -12.68
N PHE A 215 -6.33 -19.37 -13.67
CA PHE A 215 -5.33 -20.16 -14.38
C PHE A 215 -3.99 -20.10 -13.66
N ILE A 216 -3.60 -18.97 -13.06
CA ILE A 216 -2.30 -18.81 -12.34
C ILE A 216 -2.30 -19.51 -10.99
N ILE A 217 -3.34 -19.35 -10.16
CA ILE A 217 -3.43 -20.08 -8.88
C ILE A 217 -3.59 -21.59 -9.14
N CYS A 218 -4.27 -21.95 -10.23
CA CYS A 218 -4.34 -23.34 -10.66
C CYS A 218 -3.00 -23.81 -11.27
N LEU A 219 -2.25 -23.02 -12.04
CA LEU A 219 -0.91 -23.39 -12.59
C LEU A 219 0.07 -23.70 -11.47
N ILE A 220 0.04 -22.90 -10.40
CA ILE A 220 0.92 -23.05 -9.23
C ILE A 220 0.54 -24.32 -8.43
N ILE A 221 -0.74 -24.72 -8.44
CA ILE A 221 -1.22 -25.98 -7.83
C ILE A 221 -1.14 -27.18 -8.82
N ALA A 222 -1.10 -26.93 -10.13
CA ALA A 222 -1.33 -27.90 -11.21
C ALA A 222 -0.10 -28.18 -12.07
N THR A 223 1.11 -28.15 -11.50
CA THR A 223 2.27 -28.80 -12.16
C THR A 223 2.09 -30.31 -12.34
N LYS A 224 0.98 -30.89 -11.85
CA LYS A 224 0.34 -32.07 -12.43
C LYS A 224 -1.09 -32.18 -11.84
N ILE A 225 -2.11 -31.46 -12.35
CA ILE A 225 -3.53 -31.86 -12.18
C ILE A 225 -4.30 -31.74 -13.50
N ASP A 226 -4.86 -32.86 -13.97
CA ASP A 226 -5.74 -32.95 -15.14
C ASP A 226 -7.11 -32.33 -14.81
N PHE A 227 -7.46 -31.28 -15.56
CA PHE A 227 -8.62 -30.41 -15.33
C PHE A 227 -9.97 -31.11 -15.52
N SER A 228 -10.00 -32.33 -16.05
CA SER A 228 -11.20 -33.13 -16.24
C SER A 228 -11.87 -33.58 -14.93
N LEU A 229 -11.14 -33.56 -13.80
CA LEU A 229 -11.61 -34.13 -12.52
C LEU A 229 -12.31 -33.13 -11.58
N LEU A 230 -12.32 -31.84 -11.92
CA LEU A 230 -13.00 -30.78 -11.14
C LEU A 230 -14.32 -30.30 -11.77
N LYS A 231 -14.59 -30.71 -13.03
CA LYS A 231 -15.91 -30.58 -13.65
C LYS A 231 -16.72 -31.82 -13.28
N GLY A 232 -17.57 -31.71 -12.27
CA GLY A 232 -18.36 -32.83 -11.77
C GLY A 232 -19.22 -33.49 -12.86
N ARG A 233 -19.24 -34.82 -12.86
CA ARG A 233 -20.49 -35.59 -12.93
C ARG A 233 -20.92 -35.90 -11.51
#